data_AF-D2U8K2-F1
#
_entry.id   AF-D2U8K2-F1
#
_cell.length_a   1.000
_cell.length_b   1.000
_cell.length_c   1.000
_cell.angle_alpha   90.00
_cell.angle_beta   90.00
_cell.angle_gamma   90.00
#
_symmetry.space_group_name_H-M   'P 1'
#
loop_
_entity.id
_entity.type
_entity.pdbx_description
1 polymer ?
#
loop_
_entity_poly.entity_id
_entity_poly.type
_entity_poly.pdbx_seq_one_letter_code
_entity_poly.pdbx_strand_id
1 'polypeptide(L)'
;MFLGVLVASAHATGIAQPDVRDKLLAFQAKASGGPLKPEELREVAKVLDGGVPTEGQVGCEGVNALGPIVLALRGDRKLQRMLMDALYERVGDDVDPRGYAALVDRVSLSRGKKQTFGAFPELKDGVLKLPQGLNAMTVNQDRDNLGLAPIALDLRAANDLIAVGIPYDQVIGATALCQRLPPITHADLRRSLDERYARDQQLREVWDQAGAGADSEEAKAADADDAKNAVFVAQVLKEHGFPDAQMVGRKGVMEFFILVQHSHSPELIRDALAQARPLMLRGEMVRHDYALMIDRLRMYQGKDQIYGSQFSENGGKVEPYPIQDKASLDQRREVMEMEPFDSYMRSMQSK
;
A
#
# COMPACT_ATOMS: atom_id res chain seq x y z
N MET A 1 -9.55 4.28 -19.82
CA MET A 1 -8.50 4.23 -20.88
C MET A 1 -7.50 3.17 -20.44
N PHE A 2 -7.61 1.99 -21.06
CA PHE A 2 -7.15 0.69 -20.56
C PHE A 2 -5.62 0.60 -20.36
N LEU A 3 -5.18 0.36 -19.13
CA LEU A 3 -3.94 -0.37 -18.86
C LEU A 3 -4.28 -1.85 -19.02
N GLY A 4 -3.71 -2.50 -20.04
CA GLY A 4 -3.66 -3.95 -20.09
C GLY A 4 -2.89 -4.46 -18.89
N VAL A 5 -3.60 -5.18 -18.03
CA VAL A 5 -3.07 -5.96 -16.91
C VAL A 5 -2.08 -6.98 -17.47
N LEU A 6 -0.80 -6.64 -17.43
CA LEU A 6 0.29 -7.60 -17.40
C LEU A 6 0.76 -7.66 -15.94
N VAL A 7 -0.06 -8.27 -15.09
CA VAL A 7 0.39 -8.75 -13.79
C VAL A 7 1.20 -10.01 -14.07
N ALA A 8 2.47 -9.82 -14.42
CA ALA A 8 3.44 -10.88 -14.24
C ALA A 8 3.71 -10.96 -12.74
N SER A 9 3.27 -12.05 -12.10
CA SER A 9 3.53 -12.34 -10.69
C SER A 9 5.01 -12.12 -10.38
N ALA A 10 5.32 -11.08 -9.60
CA ALA A 10 6.67 -10.61 -9.31
C ALA A 10 7.38 -11.44 -8.22
N HIS A 11 6.94 -12.68 -7.98
CA HIS A 11 7.38 -13.50 -6.84
C HIS A 11 8.27 -14.67 -7.22
N ALA A 12 8.70 -14.74 -8.48
CA ALA A 12 9.79 -15.64 -8.82
C ALA A 12 11.08 -15.04 -8.25
N THR A 13 11.76 -15.80 -7.38
CA THR A 13 13.21 -15.71 -7.16
C THR A 13 13.88 -15.73 -8.53
N GLY A 14 14.06 -14.56 -9.13
CA GLY A 14 14.41 -14.44 -10.52
C GLY A 14 15.85 -14.91 -10.71
N ILE A 15 16.11 -15.58 -11.83
CA ILE A 15 17.47 -15.87 -12.28
C ILE A 15 18.25 -14.54 -12.27
N ALA A 16 19.44 -14.54 -11.67
CA ALA A 16 20.27 -13.35 -11.60
C ALA A 16 20.48 -12.73 -13.00
N GLN A 17 20.37 -11.41 -13.08
CA GLN A 17 20.44 -10.61 -14.31
C GLN A 17 21.57 -9.56 -14.20
N PRO A 18 22.85 -9.98 -14.18
CA PRO A 18 23.98 -9.07 -14.03
C PRO A 18 24.01 -7.99 -15.12
N ASP A 19 23.64 -8.33 -16.36
CA ASP A 19 23.57 -7.36 -17.47
C ASP A 19 22.53 -6.26 -17.22
N VAL A 20 21.40 -6.59 -16.59
CA VAL A 20 20.36 -5.61 -16.23
C VAL A 20 20.88 -4.73 -15.09
N ARG A 21 21.48 -5.33 -14.06
CA ARG A 21 22.10 -4.58 -12.96
C ARG A 21 23.12 -3.57 -13.47
N ASP A 22 24.05 -3.99 -14.32
CA ASP A 22 25.13 -3.12 -14.79
C ASP A 22 24.57 -1.96 -15.64
N LYS A 23 23.51 -2.20 -16.42
CA LYS A 23 22.78 -1.12 -17.12
C LYS A 23 22.10 -0.15 -16.16
N LEU A 24 21.45 -0.65 -15.09
CA LEU A 24 20.83 0.22 -14.08
C LEU A 24 21.88 1.11 -13.39
N LEU A 25 23.04 0.56 -13.03
CA LEU A 25 24.14 1.33 -12.45
C LEU A 25 24.66 2.40 -13.43
N ALA A 26 24.77 2.07 -14.71
CA ALA A 26 25.14 3.05 -15.74
C ALA A 26 24.10 4.17 -15.88
N PHE A 27 22.80 3.86 -15.82
CA PHE A 27 21.74 4.88 -15.83
C PHE A 27 21.74 5.72 -14.55
N GLN A 28 22.02 5.14 -13.39
CA GLN A 28 22.17 5.87 -12.13
C GLN A 28 23.29 6.91 -12.21
N ALA A 29 24.45 6.54 -12.77
CA ALA A 29 25.56 7.47 -12.96
C ALA A 29 25.16 8.67 -13.85
N LYS A 30 24.38 8.42 -14.91
CA LYS A 30 23.83 9.47 -15.79
C LYS A 30 22.78 10.33 -15.09
N ALA A 31 21.85 9.69 -14.36
CA ALA A 31 20.79 10.35 -13.60
C ALA A 31 21.33 11.30 -12.52
N SER A 32 22.55 11.05 -12.02
CA SER A 32 23.24 11.93 -11.08
C SER A 32 23.64 13.28 -11.70
N GLY A 33 23.76 13.35 -13.03
CA GLY A 33 24.09 14.57 -13.77
C GLY A 33 22.87 15.40 -14.19
N GLY A 34 21.64 14.94 -13.95
CA GLY A 34 20.41 15.63 -14.32
C GLY A 34 19.35 14.71 -14.95
N PRO A 35 18.29 15.28 -15.55
CA PRO A 35 17.25 14.51 -16.25
C PRO A 35 17.84 13.68 -17.40
N LEU A 36 17.32 12.46 -17.58
CA LEU A 36 17.73 11.60 -18.68
C LEU A 36 17.23 12.14 -20.03
N LYS A 37 18.05 11.99 -21.06
CA LYS A 37 17.74 12.41 -22.44
C LYS A 37 16.75 11.46 -23.11
N PRO A 38 16.03 11.87 -24.17
CA PRO A 38 15.03 11.04 -24.82
C PRO A 38 15.51 9.65 -25.27
N GLU A 39 16.74 9.54 -25.76
CA GLU A 39 17.38 8.27 -26.11
C GLU A 39 17.64 7.38 -24.89
N GLU A 40 18.03 7.97 -23.77
CA GLU A 40 18.28 7.26 -22.53
C GLU A 40 16.97 6.76 -21.91
N LEU A 41 15.91 7.57 -21.98
CA LEU A 41 14.56 7.17 -21.55
C LEU A 41 14.07 5.92 -22.32
N ARG A 42 14.29 5.86 -23.64
CA ARG A 42 13.95 4.69 -24.45
C ARG A 42 14.73 3.45 -24.05
N GLU A 43 16.02 3.61 -23.75
CA GLU A 43 16.85 2.49 -23.30
C GLU A 43 16.46 2.02 -21.89
N VAL A 44 16.12 2.93 -20.97
CA VAL A 44 15.56 2.56 -19.66
C VAL A 44 14.28 1.77 -19.84
N ALA A 45 13.34 2.25 -20.67
CA ALA A 45 12.10 1.54 -20.94
C ALA A 45 12.36 0.15 -21.51
N LYS A 46 13.30 0.01 -22.45
CA LYS A 46 13.68 -1.29 -23.03
C LYS A 46 14.29 -2.25 -22.02
N VAL A 47 15.13 -1.75 -21.11
CA VAL A 47 15.72 -2.57 -20.04
C VAL A 47 14.65 -3.06 -19.05
N LEU A 48 13.60 -2.27 -18.85
CA LEU A 48 12.50 -2.56 -17.92
C LEU A 48 11.27 -3.17 -18.59
N ASP A 49 11.35 -3.51 -19.88
CA ASP A 49 10.22 -4.06 -20.67
C ASP A 49 9.75 -5.42 -20.11
N GLY A 50 10.68 -6.19 -19.54
CA GLY A 50 10.39 -7.44 -18.82
C GLY A 50 9.89 -7.24 -17.37
N GLY A 51 9.62 -6.01 -16.96
CA GLY A 51 9.25 -5.64 -15.59
C GLY A 51 10.37 -4.94 -14.82
N VAL A 52 10.00 -4.36 -13.66
CA VAL A 52 10.97 -3.74 -12.75
C VAL A 52 11.68 -4.84 -11.96
N PRO A 53 13.02 -4.94 -12.01
CA PRO A 53 13.72 -6.08 -11.43
C PRO A 53 13.72 -6.07 -9.90
N THR A 54 13.81 -7.28 -9.35
CA THR A 54 13.88 -7.57 -7.90
C THR A 54 15.31 -7.64 -7.38
N GLU A 55 15.47 -7.60 -6.06
CA GLU A 55 16.75 -7.82 -5.37
C GLU A 55 17.37 -9.17 -5.77
N GLY A 56 16.57 -10.23 -5.93
CA GLY A 56 17.09 -11.52 -6.40
C GLY A 56 17.67 -11.47 -7.82
N GLN A 57 17.19 -10.57 -8.67
CA GLN A 57 17.67 -10.43 -10.05
C GLN A 57 18.87 -9.49 -10.16
N VAL A 58 18.87 -8.34 -9.48
CA VAL A 58 19.88 -7.28 -9.67
C VAL A 58 20.63 -6.88 -8.40
N GLY A 59 20.36 -7.57 -7.28
CA GLY A 59 20.87 -7.21 -5.96
C GLY A 59 20.36 -5.87 -5.45
N CYS A 60 20.66 -5.54 -4.19
CA CYS A 60 20.28 -4.24 -3.65
C CYS A 60 20.91 -3.06 -4.37
N GLU A 61 22.09 -3.22 -4.97
CA GLU A 61 22.70 -2.15 -5.78
C GLU A 61 21.83 -1.79 -6.98
N GLY A 62 21.30 -2.79 -7.70
CA GLY A 62 20.40 -2.57 -8.83
C GLY A 62 19.06 -1.97 -8.41
N VAL A 63 18.46 -2.46 -7.31
CA VAL A 63 17.22 -1.87 -6.78
C VAL A 63 17.46 -0.42 -6.33
N ASN A 64 18.56 -0.14 -5.62
CA ASN A 64 18.91 1.21 -5.19
C ASN A 64 19.16 2.16 -6.36
N ALA A 65 19.68 1.67 -7.49
CA ALA A 65 19.88 2.46 -8.70
C ALA A 65 18.55 2.98 -9.30
N LEU A 66 17.42 2.30 -9.05
CA LEU A 66 16.10 2.73 -9.54
C LEU A 66 15.66 4.07 -8.93
N GLY A 67 16.06 4.42 -7.70
CA GLY A 67 15.66 5.68 -7.06
C GLY A 67 16.11 6.93 -7.84
N PRO A 68 17.43 7.11 -8.09
CA PRO A 68 17.92 8.20 -8.93
C PRO A 68 17.36 8.17 -10.36
N ILE A 69 17.21 6.98 -10.95
CA ILE A 69 16.60 6.83 -12.28
C ILE A 69 15.18 7.42 -12.27
N VAL A 70 14.32 6.99 -11.34
CA VAL A 70 12.96 7.50 -11.18
C VAL A 70 12.96 9.03 -11.09
N LEU A 71 13.85 9.64 -10.31
CA LEU A 71 13.94 11.11 -10.19
C LEU A 71 14.35 11.81 -11.50
N ALA A 72 15.11 11.13 -12.35
CA ALA A 72 15.57 11.63 -13.63
C ALA A 72 14.57 11.39 -14.79
N LEU A 73 13.53 10.57 -14.60
CA LEU A 73 12.46 10.31 -15.57
C LEU A 73 11.43 11.45 -15.73
N ARG A 74 11.76 12.70 -15.40
CA ARG A 74 10.78 13.82 -15.45
C ARG A 74 10.20 14.05 -16.86
N GLY A 75 10.94 13.67 -17.90
CA GLY A 75 10.53 13.73 -19.30
C GLY A 75 9.57 12.63 -19.73
N ASP A 76 9.42 11.54 -18.95
CA ASP A 76 8.48 10.45 -19.21
C ASP A 76 7.70 10.09 -17.94
N ARG A 77 6.58 10.80 -17.75
CA ARG A 77 5.73 10.62 -16.57
C ARG A 77 5.03 9.27 -16.53
N LYS A 78 4.82 8.64 -17.68
CA LYS A 78 4.16 7.33 -17.76
C LYS A 78 5.12 6.27 -17.24
N LEU A 79 6.36 6.29 -17.73
CA LEU A 79 7.41 5.39 -17.25
C LEU A 79 7.70 5.63 -15.77
N GLN A 80 7.82 6.90 -15.34
CA GLN A 80 8.05 7.22 -13.92
C GLN A 80 6.95 6.65 -13.01
N ARG A 81 5.68 6.78 -13.40
CA ARG A 81 4.54 6.22 -12.64
C ARG A 81 4.61 4.70 -12.61
N MET A 82 4.80 4.05 -13.76
CA MET A 82 4.91 2.59 -13.86
C MET A 82 5.99 2.04 -12.93
N LEU A 83 7.16 2.69 -12.86
CA LEU A 83 8.24 2.28 -11.95
C LEU A 83 7.84 2.45 -10.49
N MET A 84 7.21 3.58 -10.13
CA MET A 84 6.76 3.84 -8.77
C MET A 84 5.68 2.86 -8.32
N ASP A 85 4.75 2.50 -9.21
CA ASP A 85 3.70 1.52 -8.93
C ASP A 85 4.33 0.13 -8.72
N ALA A 86 5.23 -0.30 -9.62
CA ALA A 86 5.92 -1.59 -9.48
C ALA A 86 6.84 -1.68 -8.24
N LEU A 87 7.34 -0.55 -7.75
CA LEU A 87 8.09 -0.48 -6.49
C LEU A 87 7.14 -0.54 -5.28
N TYR A 88 5.97 0.11 -5.35
CA TYR A 88 4.95 0.08 -4.30
C TYR A 88 4.50 -1.35 -3.99
N GLU A 89 4.23 -2.13 -5.04
CA GLU A 89 3.77 -3.53 -4.96
C GLU A 89 4.74 -4.47 -4.21
N ARG A 90 5.98 -4.03 -4.01
CA ARG A 90 7.06 -4.79 -3.34
C ARG A 90 7.55 -4.12 -2.06
N VAL A 91 6.87 -3.07 -1.58
CA VAL A 91 7.18 -2.46 -0.29
C VAL A 91 6.96 -3.48 0.82
N GLY A 92 7.99 -3.68 1.63
CA GLY A 92 7.97 -4.73 2.66
C GLY A 92 8.34 -6.12 2.16
N ASP A 93 8.69 -6.28 0.87
CA ASP A 93 9.32 -7.48 0.33
C ASP A 93 10.83 -7.17 0.13
N ASP A 94 11.23 -6.58 -0.99
CA ASP A 94 12.61 -6.16 -1.25
C ASP A 94 12.79 -4.63 -1.39
N VAL A 95 11.68 -3.88 -1.33
CA VAL A 95 11.67 -2.41 -1.29
C VAL A 95 11.43 -1.95 0.15
N ASP A 96 12.31 -1.09 0.65
CA ASP A 96 12.22 -0.51 2.00
C ASP A 96 11.07 0.51 2.08
N PRO A 97 10.16 0.42 3.07
CA PRO A 97 9.05 1.36 3.24
C PRO A 97 9.49 2.83 3.37
N ARG A 98 10.56 3.12 4.12
CA ARG A 98 11.07 4.48 4.31
C ARG A 98 11.79 4.97 3.04
N GLY A 99 12.55 4.09 2.39
CA GLY A 99 13.20 4.35 1.10
C GLY A 99 12.19 4.70 0.00
N TYR A 100 11.08 3.95 -0.08
CA TYR A 100 9.99 4.24 -1.01
C TYR A 100 9.29 5.56 -0.68
N ALA A 101 8.93 5.79 0.59
CA ALA A 101 8.33 7.04 1.04
C ALA A 101 9.20 8.25 0.69
N ALA A 102 10.50 8.17 0.95
CA ALA A 102 11.47 9.20 0.60
C ALA A 102 11.56 9.43 -0.92
N LEU A 103 11.50 8.37 -1.73
CA LEU A 103 11.48 8.48 -3.19
C LEU A 103 10.23 9.23 -3.68
N VAL A 104 9.05 8.86 -3.19
CA VAL A 104 7.79 9.52 -3.55
C VAL A 104 7.81 11.00 -3.16
N ASP A 105 8.25 11.31 -1.94
CA ASP A 105 8.31 12.69 -1.46
C ASP A 105 9.32 13.53 -2.25
N ARG A 106 10.47 12.96 -2.67
CA ARG A 106 11.40 13.64 -3.58
C ARG A 106 10.78 13.92 -4.94
N VAL A 107 10.03 12.96 -5.50
CA VAL A 107 9.30 13.17 -6.77
C VAL A 107 8.27 14.28 -6.61
N SER A 108 7.51 14.31 -5.53
CA SER A 108 6.52 15.36 -5.24
C SER A 108 7.17 16.74 -5.10
N LEU A 109 8.21 16.86 -4.26
CA LEU A 109 8.93 18.11 -4.04
C LEU A 109 9.57 18.63 -5.33
N SER A 110 10.10 17.74 -6.17
CA SER A 110 10.68 18.13 -7.47
C SER A 110 9.69 18.78 -8.45
N ARG A 111 8.40 18.65 -8.16
CA ARG A 111 7.27 19.21 -8.94
C ARG A 111 6.59 20.36 -8.21
N GLY A 112 7.16 20.86 -7.11
CA GLY A 112 6.55 21.88 -6.25
C GLY A 112 5.30 21.40 -5.53
N LYS A 113 5.11 20.08 -5.38
CA LYS A 113 4.01 19.50 -4.60
C LYS A 113 4.44 19.26 -3.17
N LYS A 114 3.45 19.19 -2.28
CA LYS A 114 3.62 18.76 -0.90
C LYS A 114 4.05 17.29 -0.83
N GLN A 115 4.74 16.94 0.25
CA GLN A 115 5.07 15.55 0.58
C GLN A 115 3.80 14.76 0.90
N THR A 116 3.84 13.45 0.65
CA THR A 116 2.81 12.47 0.97
C THR A 116 3.11 11.83 2.32
N PHE A 117 4.36 11.41 2.55
CA PHE A 117 4.72 10.61 3.73
C PHE A 117 5.45 11.39 4.83
N GLY A 118 5.81 12.65 4.55
CA GLY A 118 6.57 13.50 5.47
C GLY A 118 8.00 12.99 5.69
N ALA A 119 8.60 12.35 4.69
CA ALA A 119 9.93 11.75 4.76
C ALA A 119 11.06 12.78 4.96
N PHE A 120 10.82 14.05 4.62
CA PHE A 120 11.77 15.15 4.80
C PHE A 120 11.20 16.17 5.78
N PRO A 121 11.45 16.01 7.09
CA PRO A 121 11.02 16.98 8.09
C PRO A 121 11.78 18.30 8.00
N GLU A 122 11.18 19.34 8.57
CA GLU A 122 11.82 20.65 8.72
C GLU A 122 12.54 20.72 10.06
N LEU A 123 13.82 21.07 10.04
CA LEU A 123 14.59 21.39 11.25
C LEU A 123 14.33 22.83 11.65
N LYS A 124 13.64 23.04 12.78
CA LYS A 124 13.35 24.36 13.34
C LYS A 124 13.73 24.40 14.80
N ASP A 125 14.59 25.35 15.17
CA ASP A 125 15.07 25.55 16.54
C ASP A 125 15.71 24.27 17.14
N GLY A 126 16.44 23.52 16.32
CA GLY A 126 17.07 22.25 16.71
C GLY A 126 16.12 21.06 16.82
N VAL A 127 14.84 21.24 16.45
CA VAL A 127 13.80 20.20 16.54
C VAL A 127 13.20 19.93 15.17
N LEU A 128 13.11 18.66 14.80
CA LEU A 128 12.43 18.18 13.61
C LEU A 128 10.92 18.24 13.78
N LYS A 129 10.26 18.83 12.79
CA LYS A 129 8.81 18.99 12.74
C LYS A 129 8.28 18.53 11.38
N LEU A 130 7.02 18.12 11.40
CA LEU A 130 6.28 17.91 10.16
C LEU A 130 6.27 19.23 9.36
N PRO A 131 6.61 19.19 8.06
CA PRO A 131 6.64 20.37 7.21
C PRO A 131 5.35 21.18 7.24
N GLN A 132 5.48 22.50 7.10
CA GLN A 132 4.32 23.38 7.18
C GLN A 132 3.28 23.05 6.09
N GLY A 133 2.01 22.95 6.49
CA GLY A 133 0.90 22.72 5.58
C GLY A 133 0.67 21.25 5.22
N LEU A 134 1.39 20.31 5.84
CA LEU A 134 1.00 18.91 5.90
C LEU A 134 0.08 18.67 7.11
N ASN A 135 -0.85 17.74 6.94
CA ASN A 135 -1.74 17.27 8.01
C ASN A 135 -1.24 15.90 8.49
N ALA A 136 -1.02 15.74 9.79
CA ALA A 136 -0.45 14.53 10.37
C ALA A 136 -1.32 13.30 10.11
N MET A 137 -2.65 13.42 10.21
CA MET A 137 -3.59 12.31 9.98
C MET A 137 -3.56 11.86 8.51
N THR A 138 -3.58 12.77 7.54
CA THR A 138 -3.44 12.39 6.12
C THR A 138 -2.10 11.71 5.85
N VAL A 139 -1.02 12.28 6.38
CA VAL A 139 0.33 11.68 6.27
C VAL A 139 0.37 10.30 6.89
N ASN A 140 -0.27 10.10 8.05
CA ASN A 140 -0.28 8.83 8.73
C ASN A 140 -1.08 7.76 7.99
N GLN A 141 -2.20 8.10 7.36
CA GLN A 141 -2.97 7.16 6.54
C GLN A 141 -2.10 6.59 5.42
N ASP A 142 -1.36 7.44 4.71
CA ASP A 142 -0.42 7.01 3.67
C ASP A 142 0.74 6.20 4.26
N ARG A 143 1.30 6.64 5.39
CA ARG A 143 2.38 5.92 6.09
C ARG A 143 1.97 4.52 6.54
N ASP A 144 0.74 4.37 7.04
CA ASP A 144 0.22 3.10 7.54
C ASP A 144 0.06 2.07 6.42
N ASN A 145 -0.28 2.51 5.20
CA ASN A 145 -0.28 1.64 4.00
C ASN A 145 1.09 0.99 3.76
N LEU A 146 2.18 1.71 4.04
CA LEU A 146 3.55 1.20 3.95
C LEU A 146 4.01 0.47 5.22
N GLY A 147 3.22 0.50 6.31
CA GLY A 147 3.60 -0.03 7.62
C GLY A 147 4.53 0.86 8.41
N LEU A 148 4.65 2.13 8.00
CA LEU A 148 5.42 3.10 8.73
C LEU A 148 4.66 3.53 9.98
N ALA A 149 5.40 3.70 11.07
CA ALA A 149 4.86 4.27 12.30
C ALA A 149 4.27 5.67 12.06
N PRO A 150 3.28 6.10 12.88
CA PRO A 150 2.75 7.45 12.84
C PRO A 150 3.87 8.49 12.88
N ILE A 151 3.72 9.57 12.12
CA ILE A 151 4.77 10.58 11.93
C ILE A 151 5.23 11.21 13.25
N ALA A 152 4.32 11.35 14.22
CA ALA A 152 4.67 11.88 15.54
C ALA A 152 5.68 10.99 16.30
N LEU A 153 5.53 9.67 16.20
CA LEU A 153 6.46 8.73 16.82
C LEU A 153 7.82 8.75 16.11
N ASP A 154 7.81 8.81 14.79
CA ASP A 154 9.02 8.88 13.97
C ASP A 154 9.83 10.15 14.24
N LEU A 155 9.16 11.30 14.24
CA LEU A 155 9.78 12.59 14.58
C LEU A 155 10.28 12.62 16.02
N ARG A 156 9.57 12.01 16.97
CA ARG A 156 10.02 11.95 18.36
C ARG A 156 11.30 11.14 18.49
N ALA A 157 11.36 9.96 17.88
CA ALA A 157 12.55 9.12 17.88
C ALA A 157 13.75 9.82 17.20
N ALA A 158 13.51 10.48 16.07
CA ALA A 158 14.53 11.26 15.37
C ALA A 158 15.06 12.43 16.23
N ASN A 159 14.19 13.16 16.91
CA ASN A 159 14.58 14.24 17.82
C ASN A 159 15.37 13.75 19.03
N ASP A 160 15.04 12.57 19.56
CA ASP A 160 15.79 11.97 20.68
C ASP A 160 17.23 11.64 20.26
N LEU A 161 17.44 11.15 19.03
CA LEU A 161 18.78 10.94 18.48
C LEU A 161 19.57 12.25 18.35
N ILE A 162 18.93 13.31 17.86
CA ILE A 162 19.55 14.64 17.78
C ILE A 162 19.91 15.17 19.17
N ALA A 163 19.02 14.98 20.16
CA ALA A 163 19.23 15.45 21.53
C ALA A 163 20.42 14.77 22.21
N VAL A 164 20.77 13.54 21.82
CA VAL A 164 21.97 12.83 22.30
C VAL A 164 23.21 13.04 21.40
N GLY A 165 23.14 13.99 20.45
CA GLY A 165 24.27 14.44 19.65
C GLY A 165 24.50 13.67 18.35
N ILE A 166 23.56 12.83 17.90
CA ILE A 166 23.66 12.21 16.58
C ILE A 166 23.43 13.29 15.49
N PRO A 167 24.35 13.43 14.52
CA PRO A 167 24.21 14.43 13.46
C PRO A 167 22.92 14.27 12.65
N TYR A 168 22.31 15.40 12.27
CA TYR A 168 21.04 15.45 11.53
C TYR A 168 21.07 14.62 10.23
N ASP A 169 22.16 14.69 9.48
CA ASP A 169 22.37 13.97 8.23
C ASP A 169 22.45 12.44 8.41
N GLN A 170 22.77 11.97 9.62
CA GLN A 170 22.70 10.55 9.97
C GLN A 170 21.30 10.14 10.42
N VAL A 171 20.55 11.04 11.07
CA VAL A 171 19.18 10.77 11.54
C VAL A 171 18.17 10.75 10.37
N ILE A 172 18.27 11.71 9.46
CA ILE A 172 17.37 11.89 8.29
C ILE A 172 18.05 11.44 6.98
N GLY A 173 19.22 10.79 7.11
CA GLY A 173 20.04 10.34 5.99
C GLY A 173 19.26 9.51 4.98
N ALA A 174 19.76 9.50 3.74
CA ALA A 174 19.10 8.82 2.63
C ALA A 174 18.88 7.35 2.95
N THR A 175 17.62 6.97 3.17
CA THR A 175 17.25 5.56 3.28
C THR A 175 17.43 4.90 1.93
N ALA A 176 18.12 3.76 1.92
CA ALA A 176 18.24 2.93 0.73
C ALA A 176 16.84 2.51 0.26
N LEU A 177 16.64 2.39 -1.06
CA LEU A 177 15.38 1.91 -1.61
C LEU A 177 15.24 0.40 -1.40
N CYS A 178 16.35 -0.34 -1.42
CA CYS A 178 16.38 -1.76 -1.15
C CYS A 178 16.50 -2.05 0.33
N GLN A 179 15.79 -3.08 0.77
CA GLN A 179 16.05 -3.78 2.03
C GLN A 179 16.25 -5.27 1.74
N ARG A 180 17.05 -5.94 2.56
CA ARG A 180 17.12 -7.40 2.55
C ARG A 180 16.23 -7.93 3.67
N LEU A 181 15.07 -8.44 3.28
CA LEU A 181 14.21 -9.19 4.20
C LEU A 181 14.41 -10.70 4.05
N PRO A 182 14.06 -11.49 5.08
CA PRO A 182 13.90 -12.92 4.91
C PRO A 182 12.95 -13.22 3.75
N PRO A 183 13.21 -14.29 2.97
CA PRO A 183 12.32 -14.66 1.89
C PRO A 183 10.93 -15.01 2.42
N ILE A 184 9.91 -14.72 1.60
CA ILE A 184 8.53 -15.14 1.82
C ILE A 184 8.48 -16.65 2.08
N THR A 185 7.92 -17.04 3.22
CA THR A 185 7.96 -18.45 3.68
C THR A 185 6.87 -19.31 3.04
N HIS A 186 5.79 -18.70 2.54
CA HIS A 186 4.67 -19.40 1.91
C HIS A 186 4.43 -18.87 0.49
N ALA A 187 5.42 -19.02 -0.38
CA ALA A 187 5.39 -18.50 -1.75
C ALA A 187 4.18 -18.99 -2.57
N ASP A 188 3.73 -20.24 -2.37
CA ASP A 188 2.53 -20.75 -3.05
C ASP A 188 1.24 -20.13 -2.52
N LEU A 189 1.15 -19.87 -1.21
CA LEU A 189 0.02 -19.14 -0.63
C LEU A 189 0.00 -17.70 -1.16
N ARG A 190 1.15 -17.02 -1.18
CA ARG A 190 1.28 -15.68 -1.79
C ARG A 190 0.78 -15.69 -3.25
N ARG A 191 1.27 -16.61 -4.08
CA ARG A 191 0.81 -16.72 -5.48
C ARG A 191 -0.70 -16.92 -5.58
N SER A 192 -1.27 -17.78 -4.73
CA SER A 192 -2.71 -18.00 -4.71
C SER A 192 -3.50 -16.75 -4.29
N LEU A 193 -2.97 -15.94 -3.36
CA LEU A 193 -3.57 -14.67 -2.98
C LEU A 193 -3.55 -13.66 -4.13
N ASP A 194 -2.41 -13.49 -4.80
CA ASP A 194 -2.30 -12.57 -5.94
C ASP A 194 -3.32 -12.95 -7.05
N GLU A 195 -3.45 -14.25 -7.37
CA GLU A 195 -4.40 -14.75 -8.38
C GLU A 195 -5.87 -14.54 -8.00
N ARG A 196 -6.21 -14.79 -6.73
CA ARG A 196 -7.59 -14.64 -6.23
C ARG A 196 -7.99 -13.18 -6.14
N TYR A 197 -7.10 -12.35 -5.59
CA TYR A 197 -7.31 -10.91 -5.50
C TYR A 197 -7.46 -10.29 -6.89
N ALA A 198 -6.57 -10.59 -7.84
CA ALA A 198 -6.66 -10.06 -9.20
C ALA A 198 -8.00 -10.40 -9.86
N ARG A 199 -8.49 -11.62 -9.66
CA ARG A 199 -9.77 -12.08 -10.20
C ARG A 199 -10.99 -11.44 -9.51
N ASP A 200 -10.96 -11.33 -8.19
CA ASP A 200 -11.98 -10.61 -7.40
C ASP A 200 -12.09 -9.14 -7.87
N GLN A 201 -10.96 -8.44 -7.97
CA GLN A 201 -10.94 -7.05 -8.42
C GLN A 201 -11.38 -6.89 -9.88
N GLN A 202 -11.00 -7.82 -10.77
CA GLN A 202 -11.43 -7.80 -12.17
C GLN A 202 -12.95 -7.95 -12.30
N LEU A 203 -13.57 -8.86 -11.54
CA LEU A 203 -15.02 -9.06 -11.56
C LEU A 203 -15.77 -7.80 -11.10
N ARG A 204 -15.24 -7.14 -10.05
CA ARG A 204 -15.80 -5.88 -9.54
C ARG A 204 -15.62 -4.73 -10.53
N GLU A 205 -14.47 -4.62 -11.19
CA GLU A 205 -14.25 -3.61 -12.23
C GLU A 205 -15.24 -3.80 -13.39
N VAL A 206 -15.49 -5.05 -13.82
CA VAL A 206 -16.49 -5.35 -14.86
C VAL A 206 -17.90 -4.95 -14.39
N TRP A 207 -18.26 -5.25 -13.15
CA TRP A 207 -19.55 -4.86 -12.57
C TRP A 207 -19.71 -3.34 -12.50
N ASP A 208 -18.71 -2.62 -11.97
CA ASP A 208 -18.69 -1.16 -11.89
C ASP A 208 -18.81 -0.52 -13.28
N GLN A 209 -18.06 -1.03 -14.28
CA GLN A 209 -18.11 -0.53 -15.66
C GLN A 209 -19.46 -0.79 -16.34
N ALA A 210 -20.15 -1.87 -15.99
CA ALA A 210 -21.49 -2.15 -16.48
C ALA A 210 -22.53 -1.17 -15.89
N GLY A 211 -22.23 -0.54 -14.75
CA GLY A 211 -23.19 0.32 -14.02
C GLY A 211 -24.45 -0.43 -13.63
N ALA A 212 -24.33 -1.74 -13.40
CA ALA A 212 -25.46 -2.64 -13.21
C ALA A 212 -25.82 -2.79 -11.73
N GLY A 213 -27.10 -3.04 -11.42
CA GLY A 213 -27.55 -3.26 -10.05
C GLY A 213 -27.13 -4.61 -9.47
N ALA A 214 -27.38 -4.82 -8.17
CA ALA A 214 -26.98 -6.02 -7.43
C ALA A 214 -27.56 -7.36 -7.95
N ASP A 215 -28.61 -7.35 -8.77
CA ASP A 215 -29.21 -8.55 -9.37
C ASP A 215 -28.65 -8.90 -10.77
N SER A 216 -27.63 -8.18 -11.25
CA SER A 216 -27.06 -8.39 -12.58
C SER A 216 -26.23 -9.68 -12.67
N GLU A 217 -25.90 -10.10 -13.90
CA GLU A 217 -25.03 -11.27 -14.10
C GLU A 217 -23.59 -11.00 -13.64
N GLU A 218 -23.11 -9.76 -13.77
CA GLU A 218 -21.81 -9.31 -13.27
C GLU A 218 -21.75 -9.36 -11.74
N ALA A 219 -22.79 -8.86 -11.06
CA ALA A 219 -22.90 -8.93 -9.60
C ALA A 219 -22.92 -10.39 -9.11
N LYS A 220 -23.72 -11.26 -9.74
CA LYS A 220 -23.75 -12.70 -9.42
C LYS A 220 -22.42 -13.39 -9.68
N ALA A 221 -21.66 -12.97 -10.70
CA ALA A 221 -20.34 -13.53 -10.99
C ALA A 221 -19.33 -13.16 -9.89
N ALA A 222 -19.36 -11.91 -9.40
CA ALA A 222 -18.58 -11.49 -8.24
C ALA A 222 -18.99 -12.26 -6.97
N ASP A 223 -20.29 -12.35 -6.67
CA ASP A 223 -20.80 -13.09 -5.51
C ASP A 223 -20.43 -14.59 -5.54
N ALA A 224 -20.48 -15.20 -6.73
CA ALA A 224 -20.07 -16.59 -6.92
C ALA A 224 -18.56 -16.79 -6.71
N ASP A 225 -17.75 -15.76 -6.96
CA ASP A 225 -16.34 -15.79 -6.60
C ASP A 225 -16.12 -15.57 -5.10
N ASP A 226 -16.81 -14.61 -4.51
CA ASP A 226 -16.77 -14.34 -3.06
C ASP A 226 -17.05 -15.61 -2.26
N ALA A 227 -18.04 -16.43 -2.68
CA ALA A 227 -18.34 -17.71 -2.07
C ALA A 227 -17.19 -18.74 -2.18
N LYS A 228 -16.47 -18.79 -3.32
CA LYS A 228 -15.29 -19.65 -3.49
C LYS A 228 -14.11 -19.17 -2.66
N ASN A 229 -13.93 -17.85 -2.58
CA ASN A 229 -12.89 -17.23 -1.78
C ASN A 229 -13.17 -17.40 -0.28
N ALA A 230 -14.43 -17.40 0.16
CA ALA A 230 -14.79 -17.69 1.55
C ALA A 230 -14.36 -19.09 2.00
N VAL A 231 -14.50 -20.11 1.13
CA VAL A 231 -14.00 -21.47 1.41
C VAL A 231 -12.48 -21.48 1.56
N PHE A 232 -11.77 -20.78 0.68
CA PHE A 232 -10.32 -20.66 0.75
C PHE A 232 -9.87 -19.90 2.01
N VAL A 233 -10.50 -18.78 2.34
CA VAL A 233 -10.22 -17.99 3.54
C VAL A 233 -10.42 -18.84 4.80
N ALA A 234 -11.50 -19.61 4.88
CA ALA A 234 -11.75 -20.52 6.00
C ALA A 234 -10.66 -21.58 6.15
N GLN A 235 -10.18 -22.12 5.03
CA GLN A 235 -9.06 -23.07 5.03
C GLN A 235 -7.77 -22.42 5.54
N VAL A 236 -7.40 -21.25 5.00
CA VAL A 236 -6.18 -20.54 5.40
C VAL A 236 -6.22 -20.16 6.88
N LEU A 237 -7.33 -19.59 7.36
CA LEU A 237 -7.50 -19.24 8.79
C LEU A 237 -7.37 -20.46 9.70
N LYS A 238 -7.76 -21.65 9.24
CA LYS A 238 -7.65 -22.88 10.01
C LYS A 238 -6.23 -23.43 10.03
N GLU A 239 -5.53 -23.39 8.89
CA GLU A 239 -4.21 -24.01 8.72
C GLU A 239 -3.07 -23.10 9.20
N HIS A 240 -3.18 -21.81 8.94
CA HIS A 240 -2.11 -20.83 9.12
C HIS A 240 -2.49 -19.68 10.06
N GLY A 241 -3.78 -19.54 10.33
CA GLY A 241 -4.33 -18.32 10.88
C GLY A 241 -4.42 -17.21 9.83
N PHE A 242 -4.55 -15.95 10.27
CA PHE A 242 -4.43 -14.80 9.38
C PHE A 242 -2.96 -14.68 8.93
N PRO A 243 -2.64 -14.85 7.63
CA PRO A 243 -1.26 -14.84 7.16
C PRO A 243 -0.57 -13.53 7.49
N ASP A 244 0.66 -13.62 8.02
CA ASP A 244 1.46 -12.44 8.34
C ASP A 244 2.37 -12.00 7.18
N ALA A 245 3.08 -10.88 7.38
CA ALA A 245 3.95 -10.32 6.35
C ALA A 245 5.17 -11.23 6.04
N GLN A 246 5.62 -12.09 6.96
CA GLN A 246 6.70 -13.02 6.66
C GLN A 246 6.20 -14.21 5.81
N MET A 247 4.94 -14.59 5.99
CA MET A 247 4.30 -15.65 5.21
C MET A 247 4.04 -15.25 3.77
N VAL A 248 3.48 -14.07 3.56
CA VAL A 248 2.93 -13.67 2.25
C VAL A 248 3.33 -12.26 1.83
N GLY A 249 4.18 -11.54 2.56
CA GLY A 249 4.48 -10.13 2.29
C GLY A 249 3.31 -9.22 2.64
N ARG A 250 3.55 -7.91 2.77
CA ARG A 250 2.50 -6.94 3.13
C ARG A 250 1.32 -6.93 2.17
N LYS A 251 1.63 -7.03 0.88
CA LYS A 251 0.61 -7.12 -0.16
C LYS A 251 -0.28 -8.35 0.04
N GLY A 252 0.30 -9.53 0.31
CA GLY A 252 -0.49 -10.73 0.58
C GLY A 252 -1.40 -10.59 1.82
N VAL A 253 -0.95 -9.88 2.86
CA VAL A 253 -1.80 -9.57 4.04
C VAL A 253 -3.01 -8.73 3.63
N MET A 254 -2.80 -7.69 2.82
CA MET A 254 -3.87 -6.83 2.30
C MET A 254 -4.82 -7.61 1.37
N GLU A 255 -4.30 -8.44 0.47
CA GLU A 255 -5.10 -9.26 -0.43
C GLU A 255 -5.98 -10.24 0.37
N PHE A 256 -5.42 -10.87 1.40
CA PHE A 256 -6.19 -11.76 2.26
C PHE A 256 -7.29 -11.01 3.03
N PHE A 257 -7.01 -9.79 3.52
CA PHE A 257 -8.02 -8.92 4.11
C PHE A 257 -9.18 -8.66 3.14
N ILE A 258 -8.91 -8.36 1.88
CA ILE A 258 -9.94 -8.10 0.86
C ILE A 258 -10.83 -9.33 0.67
N LEU A 259 -10.25 -10.52 0.57
CA LEU A 259 -11.04 -11.75 0.45
C LEU A 259 -11.91 -12.01 1.71
N VAL A 260 -11.40 -11.71 2.90
CA VAL A 260 -12.21 -11.76 4.14
C VAL A 260 -13.36 -10.76 4.08
N GLN A 261 -13.07 -9.53 3.64
CA GLN A 261 -14.01 -8.40 3.57
C GLN A 261 -15.21 -8.70 2.65
N HIS A 262 -15.01 -9.54 1.63
CA HIS A 262 -16.02 -9.94 0.65
C HIS A 262 -16.72 -11.27 0.96
N SER A 263 -16.28 -12.04 1.96
CA SER A 263 -16.76 -13.42 2.21
C SER A 263 -18.25 -13.60 2.57
N HIS A 264 -19.01 -12.52 2.80
CA HIS A 264 -20.40 -12.53 3.26
C HIS A 264 -20.70 -13.40 4.51
N SER A 265 -19.68 -13.85 5.25
CA SER A 265 -19.81 -14.70 6.44
C SER A 265 -19.40 -13.95 7.73
N PRO A 266 -20.35 -13.62 8.62
CA PRO A 266 -20.06 -12.95 9.88
C PRO A 266 -19.15 -13.78 10.80
N GLU A 267 -19.30 -15.11 10.80
CA GLU A 267 -18.46 -16.02 11.56
C GLU A 267 -17.02 -15.98 11.08
N LEU A 268 -16.82 -16.02 9.76
CA LEU A 268 -15.49 -15.98 9.16
C LEU A 268 -14.78 -14.64 9.42
N ILE A 269 -15.51 -13.52 9.29
CA ILE A 269 -14.99 -12.18 9.59
C ILE A 269 -14.60 -12.07 11.08
N ARG A 270 -15.42 -12.62 11.99
CA ARG A 270 -15.11 -12.64 13.43
C ARG A 270 -13.83 -13.41 13.72
N ASP A 271 -13.67 -14.59 13.12
CA ASP A 271 -12.49 -15.43 13.35
C ASP A 271 -11.24 -14.77 12.78
N ALA A 272 -11.33 -14.15 11.59
CA ALA A 272 -10.26 -13.35 11.01
C ALA A 272 -9.88 -12.14 11.88
N LEU A 273 -10.88 -11.39 12.40
CA LEU A 273 -10.66 -10.22 13.27
C LEU A 273 -9.86 -10.55 14.53
N ALA A 274 -10.14 -11.69 15.16
CA ALA A 274 -9.42 -12.11 16.36
C ALA A 274 -7.93 -12.34 16.08
N GLN A 275 -7.63 -12.88 14.89
CA GLN A 275 -6.28 -13.25 14.48
C GLN A 275 -5.51 -12.09 13.83
N ALA A 276 -6.22 -11.12 13.25
CA ALA A 276 -5.64 -9.95 12.60
C ALA A 276 -5.10 -8.88 13.57
N ARG A 277 -5.61 -8.84 14.82
CA ARG A 277 -5.24 -7.80 15.80
C ARG A 277 -3.73 -7.69 16.06
N PRO A 278 -2.97 -8.79 16.26
CA PRO A 278 -1.53 -8.71 16.45
C PRO A 278 -0.79 -8.17 15.22
N LEU A 279 -1.22 -8.49 14.01
CA LEU A 279 -0.61 -8.01 12.76
C LEU A 279 -0.78 -6.50 12.64
N MET A 280 -1.99 -5.99 12.92
CA MET A 280 -2.25 -4.55 12.96
C MET A 280 -1.37 -3.84 14.00
N LEU A 281 -1.22 -4.40 15.20
CA LEU A 281 -0.38 -3.78 16.25
C LEU A 281 1.10 -3.77 15.90
N ARG A 282 1.58 -4.73 15.09
CA ARG A 282 2.95 -4.75 14.54
C ARG A 282 3.11 -3.90 13.28
N GLY A 283 2.03 -3.32 12.78
CA GLY A 283 2.01 -2.54 11.54
C GLY A 283 2.09 -3.38 10.27
N GLU A 284 1.90 -4.70 10.34
CA GLU A 284 1.90 -5.63 9.19
C GLU A 284 0.57 -5.60 8.42
N MET A 285 -0.52 -5.26 9.12
CA MET A 285 -1.83 -4.97 8.55
C MET A 285 -2.16 -3.50 8.75
N VAL A 286 -2.78 -2.87 7.75
CA VAL A 286 -3.23 -1.48 7.83
C VAL A 286 -4.36 -1.36 8.86
N ARG A 287 -4.31 -0.32 9.71
CA ARG A 287 -5.29 -0.05 10.76
C ARG A 287 -6.69 0.20 10.17
N HIS A 288 -6.77 0.98 9.09
CA HIS A 288 -8.01 1.21 8.37
C HIS A 288 -8.69 -0.12 7.95
N ASP A 289 -7.94 -1.07 7.40
CA ASP A 289 -8.46 -2.37 6.98
C ASP A 289 -9.04 -3.17 8.15
N TYR A 290 -8.37 -3.12 9.31
CA TYR A 290 -8.88 -3.73 10.54
C TYR A 290 -10.19 -3.07 11.00
N ALA A 291 -10.27 -1.74 10.95
CA ALA A 291 -11.49 -0.98 11.28
C ALA A 291 -12.66 -1.33 10.36
N LEU A 292 -12.40 -1.53 9.07
CA LEU A 292 -13.39 -1.93 8.07
C LEU A 292 -14.02 -3.29 8.39
N MET A 293 -13.20 -4.27 8.78
CA MET A 293 -13.70 -5.59 9.19
C MET A 293 -14.59 -5.51 10.44
N ILE A 294 -14.23 -4.67 11.42
CA ILE A 294 -15.04 -4.44 12.63
C ILE A 294 -16.44 -3.93 12.25
N ASP A 295 -16.50 -2.90 11.41
CA ASP A 295 -17.77 -2.32 11.01
C ASP A 295 -18.57 -3.25 10.10
N ARG A 296 -17.93 -4.03 9.22
CA ARG A 296 -18.60 -5.05 8.41
C ARG A 296 -19.24 -6.12 9.30
N LEU A 297 -18.54 -6.61 10.32
CA LEU A 297 -19.10 -7.58 11.25
C LEU A 297 -20.29 -7.00 12.01
N ARG A 298 -20.19 -5.75 12.47
CA ARG A 298 -21.28 -5.08 13.20
C ARG A 298 -22.50 -4.84 12.32
N MET A 299 -22.29 -4.46 11.06
CA MET A 299 -23.35 -4.35 10.06
C MET A 299 -24.12 -5.66 9.91
N TYR A 300 -23.42 -6.80 9.74
CA TYR A 300 -24.09 -8.11 9.68
C TYR A 300 -24.80 -8.50 10.97
N GLN A 301 -24.32 -8.03 12.12
CA GLN A 301 -24.96 -8.25 13.42
C GLN A 301 -26.12 -7.29 13.69
N GLY A 302 -26.45 -6.37 12.77
CA GLY A 302 -27.47 -5.35 12.99
C GLY A 302 -27.11 -4.34 14.09
N LYS A 303 -25.81 -4.15 14.35
CA LYS A 303 -25.29 -3.23 15.37
C LYS A 303 -24.73 -1.96 14.73
N ASP A 304 -24.87 -0.85 15.45
CA ASP A 304 -24.27 0.42 15.06
C ASP A 304 -22.77 0.31 14.84
N GLN A 305 -22.25 0.88 13.76
CA GLN A 305 -20.84 0.91 13.39
C GLN A 305 -19.98 1.68 14.40
N ILE A 306 -18.71 1.32 14.55
CA ILE A 306 -17.75 2.04 15.39
C ILE A 306 -17.05 3.13 14.59
N TYR A 307 -16.69 2.87 13.32
CA TYR A 307 -15.89 3.77 12.49
C TYR A 307 -16.66 4.35 11.30
N GLY A 308 -17.89 3.90 11.05
CA GLY A 308 -18.76 4.39 9.98
C GLY A 308 -18.26 3.99 8.58
N SER A 309 -17.65 2.82 8.41
CA SER A 309 -17.02 2.44 7.14
C SER A 309 -17.95 1.81 6.10
N GLN A 310 -19.15 1.36 6.50
CA GLN A 310 -20.09 0.63 5.65
C GLN A 310 -21.27 1.53 5.25
N PHE A 311 -21.67 1.42 3.99
CA PHE A 311 -22.76 2.18 3.39
C PHE A 311 -23.77 1.25 2.72
N SER A 312 -25.01 1.70 2.69
CA SER A 312 -26.05 1.17 1.82
C SER A 312 -26.29 2.14 0.68
N GLU A 313 -26.58 1.61 -0.50
CA GLU A 313 -27.10 2.38 -1.61
C GLU A 313 -28.57 2.03 -1.82
N ASN A 314 -29.46 3.01 -1.67
CA ASN A 314 -30.89 2.84 -1.87
C ASN A 314 -31.41 3.91 -2.83
N GLY A 315 -31.83 3.50 -4.03
CA GLY A 315 -32.39 4.41 -5.03
C GLY A 315 -31.42 5.51 -5.47
N GLY A 316 -30.13 5.20 -5.59
CA GLY A 316 -29.06 6.15 -5.95
C GLY A 316 -28.62 7.05 -4.80
N LYS A 317 -29.09 6.82 -3.57
CA LYS A 317 -28.65 7.53 -2.37
C LYS A 317 -27.70 6.66 -1.57
N VAL A 318 -26.46 7.12 -1.42
CA VAL A 318 -25.42 6.50 -0.59
C VAL A 318 -25.53 7.03 0.85
N GLU A 319 -25.89 6.16 1.79
CA GLU A 319 -26.03 6.48 3.21
C GLU A 319 -25.25 5.50 4.09
N PRO A 320 -24.61 5.96 5.17
CA PRO A 320 -23.93 5.07 6.11
C PRO A 320 -24.97 4.26 6.89
N TYR A 321 -24.64 3.00 7.20
CA TYR A 321 -25.37 2.27 8.25
C TYR A 321 -25.28 3.03 9.60
N PRO A 322 -26.19 2.80 10.57
CA PRO A 322 -26.17 3.47 11.87
C PRO A 322 -24.78 3.48 12.52
N ILE A 323 -24.39 4.59 13.13
CA ILE A 323 -23.06 4.78 13.73
C ILE A 323 -23.21 5.07 15.21
N GLN A 324 -22.48 4.32 16.03
CA GLN A 324 -22.46 4.45 17.48
C GLN A 324 -21.77 5.77 17.81
N ASP A 325 -22.40 6.59 18.65
CA ASP A 325 -21.83 7.85 19.17
C ASP A 325 -21.03 8.64 18.12
N LYS A 326 -21.77 9.31 17.23
CA LYS A 326 -21.19 10.15 16.18
C LYS A 326 -20.31 11.28 16.73
N ALA A 327 -20.53 11.72 17.97
CA ALA A 327 -19.77 12.84 18.55
C ALA A 327 -18.30 12.49 18.80
N SER A 328 -17.99 11.22 19.12
CA SER A 328 -16.60 10.75 19.31
C SER A 328 -16.06 9.93 18.13
N LEU A 329 -16.78 9.90 17.00
CA LEU A 329 -16.42 9.10 15.81
C LEU A 329 -15.03 9.45 15.27
N ASP A 330 -14.76 10.73 15.06
CA ASP A 330 -13.49 11.14 14.46
C ASP A 330 -12.29 10.88 15.37
N GLN A 331 -12.48 10.87 16.70
CA GLN A 331 -11.43 10.48 17.64
C GLN A 331 -11.06 9.00 17.48
N ARG A 332 -12.06 8.14 17.27
CA ARG A 332 -11.82 6.71 17.00
C ARG A 332 -11.17 6.50 15.64
N ARG A 333 -11.60 7.26 14.63
CA ARG A 333 -11.04 7.21 13.26
C ARG A 333 -9.59 7.68 13.23
N GLU A 334 -9.23 8.74 13.95
CA GLU A 334 -7.86 9.24 14.06
C GLU A 334 -6.91 8.17 14.63
N VAL A 335 -7.30 7.45 15.69
CA VAL A 335 -6.48 6.36 16.27
C VAL A 335 -6.23 5.23 15.27
N MET A 336 -7.15 5.01 14.34
CA MET A 336 -7.06 4.01 13.28
C MET A 336 -6.47 4.57 11.98
N GLU A 337 -5.90 5.78 12.01
CA GLU A 337 -5.32 6.51 10.86
C GLU A 337 -6.29 6.63 9.68
N MET A 338 -7.56 6.87 10.00
CA MET A 338 -8.63 7.09 9.02
C MET A 338 -8.94 8.58 8.91
N GLU A 339 -9.23 9.05 7.70
CA GLU A 339 -9.71 10.42 7.47
C GLU A 339 -11.00 10.72 8.26
N PRO A 340 -11.37 12.00 8.49
CA PRO A 340 -12.60 12.36 9.21
C PRO A 340 -13.83 11.85 8.45
N PHE A 341 -14.85 11.45 9.20
CA PHE A 341 -16.02 10.79 8.63
C PHE A 341 -16.71 11.60 7.54
N ASP A 342 -16.82 12.92 7.70
CA ASP A 342 -17.45 13.79 6.70
C ASP A 342 -16.68 13.83 5.37
N SER A 343 -15.35 13.75 5.40
CA SER A 343 -14.53 13.66 4.17
C SER A 343 -14.73 12.33 3.49
N TYR A 344 -14.74 11.26 4.28
CA TYR A 344 -14.99 9.92 3.78
C TYR A 344 -16.39 9.77 3.17
N MET A 345 -17.43 10.25 3.86
CA MET A 345 -18.81 10.28 3.36
C MET A 345 -18.94 11.03 2.03
N ARG A 346 -18.28 12.18 1.88
CA ARG A 346 -18.25 12.92 0.60
C ARG A 346 -17.63 12.09 -0.52
N SER A 347 -16.53 11.38 -0.24
CA SER A 347 -15.87 10.52 -1.23
C SER A 347 -16.79 9.39 -1.70
N MET A 348 -17.57 8.81 -0.78
CA MET A 348 -18.53 7.73 -1.08
C MET A 348 -19.75 8.22 -1.85
N GLN A 349 -20.17 9.48 -1.66
CA GLN A 349 -21.30 10.09 -2.39
C GLN A 349 -20.90 10.70 -3.75
N SER A 350 -19.59 10.80 -4.02
CA SER A 350 -19.05 11.32 -5.29
C SER A 350 -18.73 10.23 -6.32
N LYS A 351 -18.86 8.96 -5.92
CA LYS A 351 -18.81 7.81 -6.82
C LYS A 351 -20.19 7.62 -7.43
#